data_AF-A0A428P397-F1
#
_entry.id   AF-A0A428P397-F1
#
_cell.length_a   1.000
_cell.length_b   1.000
_cell.length_c   1.000
_cell.angle_alpha   90.00
_cell.angle_beta   90.00
_cell.angle_gamma   90.00
#
_symmetry.space_group_name_H-M   'P 1'
#
loop_
_entity.id
_entity.type
_entity.pdbx_description
1 polymer ?
#
loop_
_entity_poly.entity_id
_entity_poly.type
_entity_poly.pdbx_seq_one_letter_code
_entity_poly.pdbx_strand_id
1 'polypeptide(L)'
;MSRDSERPPLKTRNTSGSDTTPYDDVDDFQDVDGRRINPTKLVTFLKKTFNEGNYEVHRIHDIYSVRAPRRLSIDELQLCM
;
A
#
# COMPACT_ATOMS: atom_id res chain seq x y z
N MET A 1 38.97 -42.09 -23.61
CA MET A 1 37.72 -41.35 -23.84
C MET A 1 36.74 -41.73 -22.75
N SER A 2 36.51 -40.86 -21.76
CA SER A 2 35.36 -40.94 -20.84
C SER A 2 34.98 -39.51 -20.48
N ARG A 3 33.77 -39.11 -20.91
CA ARG A 3 33.10 -37.87 -20.55
C ARG A 3 32.17 -38.17 -19.37
N ASP A 4 32.08 -37.22 -18.44
CA ASP A 4 30.91 -36.74 -17.68
C ASP A 4 31.41 -36.20 -16.33
N SER A 5 31.48 -34.88 -16.10
CA SER A 5 30.40 -33.88 -16.00
C SER A 5 29.64 -33.93 -14.67
N GLU A 6 29.67 -32.78 -13.98
CA GLU A 6 28.67 -32.27 -13.02
C GLU A 6 28.69 -32.86 -11.60
N ARG A 7 28.55 -32.13 -10.49
CA ARG A 7 28.07 -30.76 -10.20
C ARG A 7 28.47 -30.42 -8.74
N PRO A 8 28.76 -29.16 -8.38
CA PRO A 8 28.99 -28.76 -6.99
C PRO A 8 27.69 -28.70 -6.17
N PRO A 9 27.74 -28.83 -4.83
CA PRO A 9 26.56 -28.85 -3.98
C PRO A 9 25.99 -27.44 -3.82
N LEU A 10 24.76 -27.22 -4.28
CA LEU A 10 24.07 -25.95 -4.05
C LEU A 10 23.36 -25.98 -2.68
N LYS A 11 23.95 -25.17 -1.79
CA LYS A 11 23.44 -24.62 -0.53
C LYS A 11 21.93 -24.68 -0.34
N THR A 12 21.56 -25.22 0.82
CA THR A 12 20.35 -24.90 1.56
C THR A 12 20.17 -23.38 1.66
N ARG A 13 19.08 -22.85 1.12
CA ARG A 13 18.52 -21.56 1.55
C ARG A 13 17.01 -21.66 1.61
N ASN A 14 16.56 -22.13 2.76
CA ASN A 14 15.32 -21.74 3.40
C ASN A 14 15.08 -20.21 3.31
N THR A 15 14.12 -19.78 2.50
CA THR A 15 13.24 -18.66 2.83
C THR A 15 11.95 -18.87 2.04
N SER A 16 10.92 -19.40 2.70
CA SER A 16 9.54 -19.25 2.24
C SER A 16 9.21 -17.77 2.41
N GLY A 17 9.62 -16.98 1.42
CA GLY A 17 9.22 -15.59 1.28
C GLY A 17 7.79 -15.62 0.80
N SER A 18 6.89 -15.15 1.65
CA SER A 18 5.51 -14.86 1.36
C SER A 18 5.39 -14.20 -0.01
N ASP A 19 4.60 -14.81 -0.88
CA ASP A 19 4.16 -14.30 -2.18
C ASP A 19 3.37 -13.00 -1.99
N THR A 20 4.08 -11.92 -1.68
CA THR A 20 3.56 -10.56 -1.67
C THR A 20 4.34 -9.87 -2.75
N THR A 21 3.77 -9.94 -3.95
CA THR A 21 4.29 -9.35 -5.19
C THR A 21 4.84 -7.94 -4.94
N PRO A 22 6.07 -7.63 -5.39
CA PRO A 22 6.62 -6.29 -5.32
C PRO A 22 6.01 -5.48 -6.47
N TYR A 23 4.80 -4.95 -6.26
CA TYR A 23 4.34 -3.83 -7.06
C TYR A 23 5.03 -2.57 -6.52
N ASP A 24 6.33 -2.48 -6.77
CA ASP A 24 7.08 -1.23 -6.77
C ASP A 24 6.63 -0.42 -7.99
N ASP A 25 5.43 0.19 -7.91
CA ASP A 25 4.99 1.25 -8.83
C ASP A 25 4.25 2.34 -8.05
N VAL A 26 5.04 3.19 -7.39
CA VAL A 26 4.97 4.67 -7.37
C VAL A 26 3.59 5.33 -7.52
N ASP A 27 2.62 4.95 -6.70
CA ASP A 27 1.54 5.86 -6.34
C ASP A 27 1.48 5.96 -4.82
N ASP A 28 1.56 7.19 -4.31
CA ASP A 28 1.50 7.57 -2.90
C ASP A 28 0.10 7.31 -2.29
N PHE A 29 -0.38 6.07 -2.38
CA PHE A 29 -1.58 5.61 -1.69
C PHE A 29 -1.23 5.43 -0.20
N GLN A 30 -1.89 6.23 0.62
CA GLN A 30 -1.84 6.14 2.06
C GLN A 30 -2.96 5.23 2.55
N ASP A 31 -2.58 4.08 3.09
CA ASP A 31 -3.52 3.16 3.72
C ASP A 31 -3.96 3.69 5.08
N VAL A 32 -5.28 3.74 5.28
CA VAL A 32 -5.90 4.20 6.51
C VAL A 32 -6.94 3.20 6.98
N ASP A 33 -6.97 2.94 8.28
CA ASP A 33 -7.90 2.00 8.88
C ASP A 33 -9.35 2.52 8.77
N GLY A 34 -10.12 1.89 7.88
CA GLY A 34 -11.49 2.28 7.57
C GLY A 34 -12.51 1.83 8.59
N ARG A 35 -12.12 1.00 9.57
CA ARG A 35 -12.98 0.70 10.72
C ARG A 35 -13.14 1.88 11.66
N ARG A 36 -12.16 2.78 11.69
CA ARG A 36 -12.13 3.93 12.59
C ARG A 36 -12.44 5.23 11.88
N ILE A 37 -12.40 5.27 10.55
CA ILE A 37 -12.61 6.49 9.78
C ILE A 37 -14.00 6.54 9.14
N ASN A 38 -14.62 7.70 9.25
CA ASN A 38 -15.83 8.05 8.52
C ASN A 38 -15.48 8.48 7.08
N PRO A 39 -15.89 7.71 6.04
CA PRO A 39 -15.56 8.02 4.65
C PRO A 39 -16.09 9.38 4.21
N THR A 40 -17.26 9.80 4.70
CA THR A 40 -17.85 11.10 4.37
C THR A 40 -16.99 12.26 4.89
N LYS A 41 -16.44 12.13 6.11
CA LYS A 41 -15.53 13.14 6.67
C LYS A 41 -14.22 13.17 5.89
N LEU A 42 -13.67 11.99 5.59
CA LEU A 42 -12.44 11.85 4.81
C LEU A 42 -12.56 12.50 3.42
N VAL A 43 -13.62 12.19 2.66
CA VAL A 43 -13.85 12.78 1.33
C VAL A 43 -14.09 14.30 1.42
N THR A 44 -14.84 14.76 2.42
CA THR A 44 -15.06 16.21 2.65
C THR A 44 -13.74 16.91 2.97
N PHE A 45 -12.89 16.29 3.78
CA PHE A 45 -11.58 16.80 4.15
C PHE A 45 -10.64 16.86 2.96
N LEU A 46 -10.59 15.79 2.16
CA LEU A 46 -9.80 15.71 0.95
C LEU A 46 -10.25 16.77 -0.07
N LYS A 47 -11.55 16.94 -0.26
CA LYS A 47 -12.12 17.99 -1.10
C LYS A 47 -11.74 19.39 -0.63
N LYS A 48 -11.77 19.64 0.68
CA LYS A 48 -11.40 20.94 1.27
C LYS A 48 -9.90 21.23 1.17
N THR A 49 -9.06 20.21 1.26
CA THR A 49 -7.59 20.36 1.33
C THR A 49 -6.94 20.33 -0.04
N PHE A 50 -7.39 19.45 -0.94
CA PHE A 50 -6.73 19.17 -2.22
C PHE A 50 -7.53 19.60 -3.46
N ASN A 51 -8.77 20.07 -3.30
CA ASN A 51 -9.76 20.25 -4.36
C ASN A 51 -10.21 18.94 -5.04
N GLU A 52 -11.42 18.96 -5.61
CA GLU A 52 -11.94 17.85 -6.42
C GLU A 52 -11.03 17.54 -7.61
N GLY A 53 -10.70 16.26 -7.79
CA GLY A 53 -9.91 15.76 -8.93
C GLY A 53 -8.42 15.54 -8.65
N ASN A 54 -7.89 16.00 -7.50
CA ASN A 54 -6.49 15.75 -7.12
C ASN A 54 -6.32 14.62 -6.10
N TYR A 55 -7.41 14.04 -5.60
CA TYR A 55 -7.37 12.95 -4.65
C TYR A 55 -8.16 11.74 -5.17
N GLU A 56 -7.76 10.56 -4.74
CA GLU A 56 -8.37 9.28 -5.06
C GLU A 56 -8.55 8.52 -3.76
N VAL A 57 -9.71 7.88 -3.57
CA VAL A 57 -9.98 7.07 -2.38
C VAL A 57 -10.47 5.72 -2.83
N HIS A 58 -9.67 4.71 -2.59
CA HIS A 58 -10.05 3.31 -2.77
C HIS A 58 -10.42 2.73 -1.42
N ARG A 59 -11.48 1.95 -1.38
CA ARG A 59 -11.82 1.15 -0.21
C ARG A 59 -11.53 -0.30 -0.51
N ILE A 60 -10.52 -0.85 0.14
CA ILE A 60 -10.14 -2.26 0.02
C ILE A 60 -10.48 -2.92 1.36
N HIS A 61 -11.63 -3.61 1.40
CA HIS A 61 -12.17 -4.24 2.60
C HIS A 61 -12.39 -3.25 3.77
N ASP A 62 -11.53 -3.34 4.78
CA ASP A 62 -11.51 -2.57 6.01
C ASP A 62 -10.54 -1.39 5.97
N ILE A 63 -9.84 -1.19 4.84
CA ILE A 63 -8.79 -0.18 4.68
C ILE A 63 -9.21 0.79 3.58
N TYR A 64 -9.06 2.09 3.84
CA TYR A 64 -9.14 3.14 2.83
C TYR A 64 -7.73 3.47 2.34
N SER A 65 -7.45 3.16 1.09
CA SER A 65 -6.23 3.58 0.40
C SER A 65 -6.49 4.93 -0.25
N VAL A 66 -5.91 5.99 0.30
CA VAL A 66 -6.11 7.36 -0.13
C VAL A 66 -4.89 7.84 -0.90
N ARG A 67 -5.05 8.19 -2.17
CA ARG A 67 -4.05 8.94 -2.92
C ARG A 67 -4.37 10.41 -2.83
N ALA A 68 -3.40 11.20 -2.42
CA ALA A 68 -3.52 12.64 -2.46
C ALA A 68 -2.14 13.25 -2.77
N PRO A 69 -2.08 14.50 -3.23
CA PRO A 69 -0.81 15.19 -3.52
C PRO A 69 0.04 15.38 -2.26
N ARG A 70 -0.57 15.24 -1.08
CA ARG A 70 0.10 15.25 0.22
C ARG A 70 -0.52 14.17 1.10
N ARG A 71 0.33 13.52 1.90
CA ARG A 71 -0.08 12.58 2.94
C ARG A 71 -0.89 13.27 4.04
N LEU A 72 -1.95 12.59 4.47
CA LEU A 72 -2.77 12.94 5.61
C LEU A 72 -2.01 12.65 6.90
N SER A 73 -1.97 13.63 7.80
CA SER A 73 -1.39 13.49 9.12
C SER A 73 -2.33 12.68 10.01
N ILE A 74 -1.78 12.03 11.03
CA ILE A 74 -2.58 11.25 12.00
C ILE A 74 -3.66 12.12 12.64
N ASP A 75 -3.38 13.40 12.94
CA ASP A 75 -4.35 14.34 13.48
C ASP A 75 -5.55 14.59 12.53
N GLU A 76 -5.28 14.71 11.22
CA GLU A 76 -6.30 14.91 10.19
C GLU A 76 -7.17 13.66 10.04
N LEU A 77 -6.55 12.48 10.13
CA LEU A 77 -7.24 11.20 10.17
C LEU A 77 -8.07 11.04 11.44
N GLN A 78 -7.59 11.51 12.59
CA GLN A 78 -8.33 11.53 13.85
C GLN A 78 -9.56 12.43 13.82
N LEU A 79 -9.50 13.58 13.13
CA LEU A 79 -10.69 14.42 12.90
C LEU A 79 -11.75 13.70 12.05
N CYS A 80 -11.31 12.77 11.20
CA CYS A 80 -12.16 11.95 10.36
C CYS A 80 -12.67 10.68 11.04
N MET A 81 -12.18 10.34 12.24
CA MET A 81 -12.79 9.32 13.10
C MET A 81 -14.16 9.79 13.60
#